data_AF-A0A662BXI7-F1
#
_entry.id   AF-A0A662BXI7-F1
#
_cell.length_a   1.000
_cell.length_b   1.000
_cell.length_c   1.000
_cell.angle_alpha   90.00
_cell.angle_beta   90.00
_cell.angle_gamma   90.00
#
_symmetry.space_group_name_H-M   'P 1'
#
loop_
_entity.id
_entity.type
_entity.pdbx_description
1 polymer ?
#
loop_
_entity_poly.entity_id
_entity_poly.type
_entity_poly.pdbx_seq_one_letter_code
_entity_poly.pdbx_strand_id
1 'polypeptide(L)'
;MKRRDFISKTTKSGLVLSALGLFGFDNILAETENKLKLKDTDNLFFKLSLAQWSLHNALFAKKMDNLDFAAKARGFGFEGLEYVNSFFK
;
A
#
# COMPACT_ATOMS: atom_id res chain seq x y z
N MET A 1 40.92 -4.35 14.49
CA MET A 1 39.81 -5.05 15.19
C MET A 1 39.97 -6.55 15.02
N LYS A 2 39.73 -7.35 16.07
CA LYS A 2 39.78 -8.82 15.96
C LYS A 2 38.47 -9.34 15.35
N ARG A 3 38.53 -9.98 14.17
CA ARG A 3 37.36 -10.48 13.41
C ARG A 3 36.44 -11.40 14.23
N ARG A 4 37.02 -12.26 15.07
CA ARG A 4 36.28 -13.18 15.94
C ARG A 4 35.41 -12.44 16.97
N ASP A 5 35.92 -11.33 17.48
CA ASP A 5 35.20 -10.52 18.46
C ASP A 5 34.07 -9.73 17.79
N PHE A 6 34.26 -9.32 16.52
CA PHE A 6 33.20 -8.69 15.72
C PHE A 6 32.05 -9.66 15.43
N ILE A 7 32.34 -10.86 14.91
CA ILE A 7 31.30 -11.86 14.61
C ILE A 7 30.49 -12.20 15.87
N SER A 8 31.15 -12.45 17.00
CA SER A 8 30.47 -12.76 18.26
C SER A 8 29.58 -11.61 18.76
N LYS A 9 30.05 -10.36 18.63
CA LYS A 9 29.26 -9.18 19.02
C LYS A 9 28.07 -8.94 18.07
N THR A 10 28.27 -9.06 16.77
CA THR A 10 27.22 -8.87 15.75
C THR A 10 26.14 -9.96 15.84
N THR A 11 26.52 -11.22 16.08
CA THR A 11 25.55 -12.32 16.28
C THR A 11 24.69 -12.08 17.53
N LYS A 12 25.29 -11.65 18.64
CA LYS A 12 24.54 -11.36 19.88
C LYS A 12 23.59 -10.18 19.70
N SER A 13 24.04 -9.08 19.09
CA SER A 13 23.18 -7.91 18.86
C SER A 13 22.04 -8.21 17.90
N GLY A 14 22.28 -9.02 16.86
CA GLY A 14 21.25 -9.44 15.91
C GLY A 14 20.12 -10.23 16.56
N LEU A 15 20.45 -11.18 17.44
CA LEU A 15 19.46 -11.97 18.18
C LEU A 15 18.64 -11.12 19.16
N VAL A 16 19.27 -10.16 19.82
CA VAL A 16 18.57 -9.22 20.73
C VAL A 16 17.60 -8.34 19.94
N LEU A 17 18.02 -7.80 18.80
CA LEU A 17 17.16 -6.96 17.97
C LEU A 17 15.97 -7.75 17.39
N SER A 18 16.19 -8.99 16.96
CA SER A 18 15.09 -9.85 16.48
C SER A 18 14.11 -10.21 17.59
N ALA A 19 14.59 -10.50 18.81
CA ALA A 19 13.72 -10.77 19.94
C ALA A 19 12.87 -9.54 20.30
N LEU A 20 13.48 -8.35 20.41
CA LEU A 20 12.76 -7.09 20.66
C LEU A 20 11.73 -6.78 19.58
N GLY A 21 12.08 -7.02 18.31
CA GLY A 21 11.17 -6.87 17.17
C GLY A 21 9.93 -7.75 17.31
N LEU A 22 10.09 -9.03 17.68
CA LEU A 22 8.97 -9.95 17.90
C LEU A 22 8.08 -9.54 19.09
N PHE A 23 8.67 -9.09 20.21
CA PHE A 23 7.90 -8.64 21.38
C PHE A 23 7.18 -7.30 21.17
N GLY A 24 7.75 -6.40 20.35
CA GLY A 24 7.17 -5.10 20.04
C GLY A 24 6.20 -5.10 18.85
N PHE A 25 6.18 -6.18 18.05
CA PHE A 25 5.41 -6.25 16.81
C PHE A 25 3.90 -6.19 17.07
N ASP A 26 3.39 -6.84 18.11
CA ASP A 26 1.95 -6.88 18.41
C ASP A 26 1.37 -5.49 18.69
N ASN A 27 2.12 -4.62 19.37
CA ASN A 27 1.70 -3.24 19.62
C ASN A 27 1.74 -2.38 18.35
N ILE A 28 2.75 -2.60 17.50
CA ILE A 28 2.86 -1.92 16.21
C ILE A 28 1.71 -2.36 15.30
N LEU A 29 1.45 -3.67 15.21
CA LEU A 29 0.33 -4.24 14.46
C LEU A 29 -1.00 -3.65 14.94
N ALA A 30 -1.26 -3.67 16.25
CA ALA A 30 -2.47 -3.10 16.84
C ALA A 30 -2.62 -1.59 16.56
N GLU A 31 -1.53 -0.83 16.56
CA GLU A 31 -1.54 0.60 16.21
C GLU A 31 -1.79 0.83 14.71
N THR A 32 -1.21 0.01 13.82
CA THR A 32 -1.52 0.04 12.38
C THR A 32 -2.97 -0.35 12.07
N GLU A 33 -3.53 -1.36 12.74
CA GLU A 33 -4.93 -1.75 12.57
C GLU A 33 -5.88 -0.63 13.01
N ASN A 34 -5.56 0.07 14.10
CA ASN A 34 -6.37 1.19 14.59
C ASN A 34 -6.29 2.40 13.64
N LYS A 35 -5.11 2.68 13.07
CA LYS A 35 -4.89 3.75 12.10
C LYS A 35 -5.49 3.46 10.72
N LEU A 36 -5.70 2.19 10.39
CA LEU A 36 -6.36 1.70 9.17
C LEU A 36 -7.89 1.60 9.30
N LYS A 37 -8.47 1.88 10.48
CA LYS A 37 -9.91 2.15 10.54
C LYS A 37 -10.20 3.37 9.69
N LEU A 38 -10.79 3.08 8.53
CA LEU A 38 -11.06 3.98 7.44
C LEU A 38 -11.59 5.30 7.97
N LYS A 39 -10.79 6.34 7.74
CA LYS A 39 -11.18 7.73 7.94
C LYS A 39 -12.41 7.95 7.07
N ASP A 40 -13.57 8.06 7.72
CA ASP A 40 -14.87 8.26 7.08
C ASP A 40 -14.74 9.27 5.93
N THR A 41 -14.92 8.79 4.70
CA THR A 41 -15.11 9.65 3.53
C THR A 41 -16.38 10.49 3.66
N ASP A 42 -17.24 10.16 4.62
CA ASP A 42 -18.54 10.78 4.91
C ASP A 42 -18.44 12.27 5.29
N ASN A 43 -17.24 12.79 5.57
CA ASN A 43 -17.03 14.21 5.89
C ASN A 43 -16.20 14.99 4.85
N LEU A 44 -15.98 14.45 3.65
CA LEU A 44 -15.39 15.23 2.57
C LEU A 44 -16.46 16.13 1.95
N PHE A 45 -16.21 17.44 1.88
CA PHE A 45 -17.10 18.38 1.18
C PHE A 45 -17.09 18.20 -0.34
N PHE A 46 -16.26 17.28 -0.85
CA PHE A 46 -16.04 17.01 -2.26
C PHE A 46 -15.97 15.52 -2.52
N LYS A 47 -16.20 15.16 -3.79
CA LYS A 47 -16.16 13.78 -4.28
C LYS A 47 -14.80 13.50 -4.89
N LEU A 48 -14.29 12.30 -4.69
CA LEU A 48 -13.02 11.87 -5.29
C LEU A 48 -13.25 11.29 -6.68
N SER A 49 -12.39 11.65 -7.63
CA SER A 49 -12.28 11.05 -8.96
C SER A 49 -11.04 10.17 -9.07
N LEU A 50 -11.10 9.19 -9.97
CA LEU A 50 -9.93 8.40 -10.37
C LEU A 50 -9.59 8.70 -11.83
N ALA A 51 -8.31 8.96 -12.09
CA ALA A 51 -7.78 9.05 -13.43
C ALA A 51 -7.42 7.68 -13.98
N GLN A 52 -7.76 7.42 -15.24
CA GLN A 52 -7.47 6.13 -15.89
C GLN A 52 -5.97 5.82 -15.92
N TRP A 53 -5.12 6.86 -15.95
CA TRP A 53 -3.67 6.70 -15.88
C TRP A 53 -3.17 6.16 -14.54
N SER A 54 -3.94 6.26 -13.45
CA SER A 54 -3.61 5.62 -12.17
C SER A 54 -3.49 4.09 -12.29
N LEU A 55 -4.12 3.49 -13.32
CA LEU A 55 -4.08 2.06 -13.62
C LEU A 55 -3.34 1.74 -14.93
N HIS A 56 -2.51 2.66 -15.44
CA HIS A 56 -1.79 2.48 -16.71
C HIS A 56 -0.99 1.17 -16.78
N ASN A 57 -0.36 0.73 -15.69
CA ASN A 57 0.39 -0.51 -15.64
C ASN A 57 -0.49 -1.74 -15.90
N ALA A 58 -1.70 -1.80 -15.33
CA ALA A 58 -2.61 -2.91 -15.53
C ALA A 58 -3.19 -2.90 -16.96
N LEU A 59 -3.53 -1.72 -17.47
CA LEU A 59 -4.04 -1.52 -18.83
C LEU A 59 -2.98 -1.88 -19.90
N PHE A 60 -1.74 -1.38 -19.76
CA PHE A 60 -0.65 -1.71 -20.67
C PHE A 60 -0.23 -3.17 -20.60
N ALA A 61 -0.27 -3.79 -19.41
CA ALA A 61 -0.03 -5.22 -19.24
C ALA A 61 -1.20 -6.10 -19.70
N LYS A 62 -2.30 -5.51 -20.23
CA LYS A 62 -3.54 -6.21 -20.64
C LYS A 62 -4.14 -7.11 -19.54
N LYS A 63 -3.93 -6.75 -18.28
CA LYS A 63 -4.53 -7.43 -17.12
C LYS A 63 -5.94 -6.93 -16.80
N MET A 64 -6.37 -5.89 -17.49
CA MET A 64 -7.64 -5.19 -17.30
C MET A 64 -7.98 -4.49 -18.62
N ASP A 65 -9.24 -4.50 -19.02
CA ASP A 65 -9.70 -3.75 -20.19
C ASP A 65 -10.01 -2.29 -19.84
N ASN A 66 -9.97 -1.39 -20.82
CA ASN A 66 -10.33 0.02 -20.63
C ASN A 66 -11.80 0.17 -20.22
N LEU A 67 -12.68 -0.74 -20.64
CA LEU A 67 -14.10 -0.77 -20.31
C LEU A 67 -14.36 -1.16 -18.85
N ASP A 68 -13.45 -1.93 -18.25
CA ASP A 68 -13.54 -2.34 -16.85
C ASP A 68 -13.21 -1.18 -15.88
N PHE A 69 -12.69 -0.06 -16.40
CA PHE A 69 -12.23 1.06 -15.59
C PHE A 69 -13.29 1.62 -14.65
N ALA A 70 -14.50 1.84 -15.16
CA ALA A 70 -15.60 2.38 -14.36
C ALA A 70 -15.95 1.47 -13.17
N ALA A 71 -16.06 0.17 -13.42
CA ALA A 71 -16.36 -0.83 -12.39
C ALA A 71 -15.23 -0.89 -11.34
N LYS A 72 -13.97 -0.83 -11.79
CA LYS A 72 -12.81 -0.86 -10.90
C LYS A 72 -12.71 0.39 -10.02
N ALA A 73 -12.92 1.57 -10.61
CA ALA A 73 -12.93 2.83 -9.88
C ALA A 73 -14.04 2.87 -8.82
N ARG A 74 -15.24 2.38 -9.16
CA ARG A 74 -16.36 2.27 -8.21
C ARG A 74 -16.03 1.29 -7.07
N GLY A 75 -15.41 0.15 -7.40
CA GLY A 75 -14.95 -0.82 -6.40
C GLY A 75 -13.90 -0.28 -5.42
N PHE A 76 -13.24 0.83 -5.76
CA PHE A 76 -12.31 1.55 -4.88
C PHE A 76 -12.95 2.74 -4.15
N GLY A 77 -14.23 3.02 -4.38
CA GLY A 77 -14.95 4.12 -3.72
C GLY A 77 -14.82 5.50 -4.41
N PHE A 78 -14.33 5.55 -5.66
CA PHE A 78 -14.32 6.80 -6.42
C PHE A 78 -15.68 7.06 -7.07
N GLU A 79 -16.06 8.34 -7.11
CA GLU A 79 -17.32 8.79 -7.71
C GLU A 79 -17.13 9.43 -9.09
N GLY A 80 -15.99 10.10 -9.31
CA GLY A 80 -15.63 10.65 -10.62
C GLY A 80 -14.72 9.74 -11.44
N LEU A 81 -14.82 9.83 -12.77
CA LEU A 81 -13.98 9.09 -13.71
C LEU A 81 -13.30 10.08 -14.67
N GLU A 82 -12.01 9.90 -14.92
CA GLU A 82 -11.27 10.69 -15.91
C GLU A 82 -10.62 9.75 -16.93
N TYR A 83 -11.23 9.66 -18.11
CA TYR A 83 -10.76 8.80 -19.20
C TYR A 83 -9.58 9.39 -19.95
N VAL A 84 -8.73 8.51 -20.51
CA VAL A 84 -7.57 8.88 -21.31
C VAL A 84 -7.64 8.19 -22.67
N ASN A 85 -7.70 8.99 -23.74
CA ASN A 85 -7.89 8.51 -25.12
C ASN A 85 -6.82 7.50 -25.58
N SER A 86 -5.61 7.54 -25.03
CA SER A 86 -4.51 6.62 -25.38
C SER A 86 -4.82 5.14 -25.16
N PHE A 87 -5.84 4.81 -24.35
CA PHE A 87 -6.28 3.44 -24.10
C PHE A 87 -7.44 2.99 -25.01
N PHE A 88 -7.99 3.86 -25.86
CA PHE A 88 -9.12 3.57 -26.75
C PHE A 88 -8.66 3.47 -28.21
N LYS A 89 -7.62 2.67 -28.44
CA LYS A 89 -7.05 2.42 -29.78
C LYS A 89 -7.81 1.33 -30.51
#